data_AF-A0A947EE95-F1
#
_entry.id   AF-A0A947EE95-F1
#
_cell.length_a   1.000
_cell.length_b   1.000
_cell.length_c   1.000
_cell.angle_alpha   90.00
_cell.angle_beta   90.00
_cell.angle_gamma   90.00
#
_symmetry.space_group_name_H-M   'P 1'
#
loop_
_entity.id
_entity.type
_entity.pdbx_description
1 polymer ?
#
loop_
_entity_poly.entity_id
_entity_poly.type
_entity_poly.pdbx_seq_one_letter_code
_entity_poly.pdbx_strand_id
1 'polypeptide(L)'
;MTKQYPAQPDLTIDLDKTYTATLATNQGEIVIDLDASSSPLAVNNFVFLARDGFYDGVIFHRVIPGFMIQGGGFGEDLKRKPTNPPIQNESDNGLKNLRGTLSMARTN
;
A
#
# COMPACT_ATOMS: atom_id res chain seq x y z
N MET A 1 -1.92 13.90 14.28
CA MET A 1 -1.20 14.60 13.20
C MET A 1 -0.56 13.54 12.32
N THR A 2 -0.78 13.56 11.00
CA THR A 2 -0.17 12.58 10.09
C THR A 2 1.33 12.82 10.06
N LYS A 3 2.14 11.82 10.44
CA LYS A 3 3.60 11.90 10.31
C LYS A 3 3.97 11.94 8.83
N GLN A 4 4.84 12.85 8.45
CA GLN A 4 5.45 12.89 7.11
C GLN A 4 6.92 12.51 7.23
N TYR A 5 7.37 11.72 6.27
CA TYR A 5 8.72 11.21 6.19
C TYR A 5 9.44 11.91 5.02
N PRO A 6 10.64 12.47 5.25
CA PRO A 6 11.32 13.31 4.25
C PRO A 6 11.92 12.50 3.08
N ALA A 7 11.95 11.17 3.19
CA ALA A 7 12.50 10.26 2.19
C ALA A 7 11.80 8.89 2.30
N GLN A 8 12.12 7.98 1.37
CA GLN A 8 11.73 6.58 1.50
C GLN A 8 12.30 5.99 2.79
N PRO A 9 11.57 5.12 3.50
CA PRO A 9 12.09 4.46 4.69
C PRO A 9 13.23 3.52 4.31
N ASP A 10 14.19 3.36 5.23
CA ASP A 10 15.24 2.35 5.10
C ASP A 10 14.64 0.95 4.98
N LEU A 11 15.35 0.03 4.33
CA LEU A 11 14.94 -1.36 4.21
C LEU A 11 15.04 -2.03 5.60
N THR A 12 13.91 -2.30 6.22
CA THR A 12 13.82 -2.88 7.58
C THR A 12 13.13 -4.24 7.62
N ILE A 13 12.50 -4.65 6.52
CA ILE A 13 11.98 -6.00 6.36
C ILE A 13 13.14 -6.98 6.08
N ASP A 14 12.94 -8.21 6.53
CA ASP A 14 13.82 -9.35 6.33
C ASP A 14 13.37 -10.09 5.06
N LEU A 15 14.16 -10.00 4.00
CA LEU A 15 13.79 -10.52 2.67
C LEU A 15 13.68 -12.05 2.62
N ASP A 16 14.20 -12.76 3.62
CA ASP A 16 14.10 -14.22 3.72
C ASP A 16 12.80 -14.67 4.41
N LYS A 17 11.94 -13.73 4.83
CA LYS A 17 10.66 -14.00 5.51
C LYS A 17 9.45 -13.73 4.63
N THR A 18 8.39 -14.45 4.93
CA THR A 18 7.05 -14.20 4.38
C THR A 18 6.33 -13.15 5.22
N TYR A 19 5.65 -12.22 4.56
CA TYR A 19 4.85 -11.19 5.20
C TYR A 19 3.40 -11.30 4.79
N THR A 20 2.50 -11.13 5.75
CA THR A 20 1.08 -10.98 5.50
C THR A 20 0.57 -9.71 6.14
N ALA A 21 -0.48 -9.14 5.56
CA ALA A 21 -1.20 -8.00 6.12
C ALA A 21 -2.70 -8.27 6.13
N THR A 22 -3.35 -7.95 7.25
CA THR A 22 -4.80 -8.02 7.37
C THR A 22 -5.36 -6.60 7.32
N LEU A 23 -6.18 -6.31 6.32
CA LEU A 23 -6.94 -5.07 6.24
C LEU A 23 -8.30 -5.34 6.87
N ALA A 24 -8.49 -4.80 8.08
CA ALA A 24 -9.81 -4.77 8.70
C ALA A 24 -10.62 -3.66 8.04
N THR A 25 -11.64 -4.03 7.26
CA THR A 25 -12.53 -3.09 6.58
C THR A 25 -13.95 -3.18 7.14
N ASN A 26 -14.79 -2.18 6.84
CA ASN A 26 -16.21 -2.23 7.16
C ASN A 26 -17.01 -3.26 6.32
N GLN A 27 -16.37 -3.96 5.38
CA GLN A 27 -16.95 -5.03 4.57
C GLN A 27 -16.34 -6.41 4.91
N GLY A 28 -15.57 -6.49 5.99
CA GLY A 28 -14.86 -7.70 6.42
C GLY A 28 -13.35 -7.61 6.25
N GLU A 29 -12.66 -8.70 6.55
CA GLU A 29 -11.22 -8.78 6.51
C GLU A 29 -10.72 -9.16 5.11
N ILE A 30 -9.62 -8.53 4.70
CA ILE A 30 -8.86 -8.91 3.51
C ILE A 30 -7.45 -9.27 3.99
N VAL A 31 -7.06 -10.53 3.82
CA VAL A 31 -5.71 -11.00 4.11
C VAL A 31 -4.91 -10.99 2.83
N ILE A 32 -3.74 -10.36 2.86
CA ILE A 32 -2.86 -10.17 1.70
C ILE A 32 -1.49 -10.76 2.01
N ASP A 33 -1.02 -11.64 1.13
CA ASP A 33 0.38 -12.06 1.09
C ASP A 33 1.21 -10.99 0.39
N LEU A 34 2.31 -10.58 1.01
CA LEU A 34 3.18 -9.53 0.49
C LEU A 34 4.43 -10.16 -0.15
N ASP A 35 4.61 -9.94 -1.46
CA ASP A 35 5.74 -10.46 -2.23
C ASP A 35 6.99 -9.59 -2.08
N ALA A 36 7.67 -9.74 -0.94
CA ALA A 36 8.92 -9.04 -0.66
C ALA A 36 10.06 -9.44 -1.60
N SER A 37 9.95 -10.59 -2.27
CA SER A 37 10.99 -11.08 -3.19
C SER A 37 10.97 -10.33 -4.52
N SER A 38 9.78 -10.08 -5.08
CA SER A 38 9.63 -9.39 -6.36
C SER A 38 9.50 -7.87 -6.23
N SER A 39 9.08 -7.36 -5.06
CA SER A 39 8.84 -5.92 -4.82
C SER A 39 9.28 -5.48 -3.41
N PRO A 40 10.58 -5.63 -3.06
CA PRO A 40 11.09 -5.38 -1.71
C PRO A 40 10.85 -3.94 -1.22
N LEU A 41 10.99 -2.93 -2.08
CA LEU A 41 10.84 -1.52 -1.68
C LEU A 41 9.36 -1.17 -1.45
N ALA A 42 8.47 -1.65 -2.31
CA ALA A 42 7.03 -1.46 -2.15
C ALA A 42 6.51 -2.14 -0.88
N VAL A 43 6.92 -3.39 -0.63
CA VAL A 43 6.54 -4.13 0.58
C VAL A 43 7.10 -3.46 1.83
N ASN A 44 8.37 -3.05 1.81
CA ASN A 44 8.99 -2.35 2.94
C ASN A 44 8.23 -1.06 3.28
N ASN A 45 7.94 -0.24 2.27
CA ASN A 45 7.20 1.01 2.47
C ASN A 45 5.77 0.75 2.98
N PHE A 46 5.07 -0.25 2.44
CA PHE A 46 3.73 -0.62 2.91
C PHE A 46 3.75 -1.08 4.36
N VAL A 47 4.66 -1.98 4.73
CA VAL A 47 4.80 -2.50 6.11
C VAL A 47 5.15 -1.38 7.08
N PHE A 48 6.07 -0.48 6.70
CA PHE A 48 6.45 0.68 7.49
C PHE A 48 5.24 1.59 7.78
N LEU A 49 4.51 1.98 6.73
CA LEU A 49 3.32 2.84 6.86
C LEU A 49 2.19 2.17 7.64
N ALA A 50 1.95 0.88 7.41
CA ALA A 50 0.94 0.12 8.14
C ALA A 50 1.24 0.06 9.65
N ARG A 51 2.50 -0.20 10.02
CA ARG A 51 2.92 -0.24 11.43
C ARG A 51 2.87 1.13 12.12
N ASP A 52 2.96 2.21 11.36
CA ASP A 52 2.80 3.58 11.88
C ASP A 52 1.32 4.03 11.93
N GLY A 53 0.37 3.17 11.58
CA GLY A 53 -1.07 3.48 11.57
C GLY A 53 -1.49 4.43 10.44
N PHE A 54 -0.67 4.56 9.39
CA PHE A 54 -0.94 5.51 8.30
C PHE A 54 -2.25 5.19 7.56
N TYR A 55 -2.60 3.92 7.43
CA TYR A 55 -3.81 3.48 6.73
C TYR A 55 -5.08 3.52 7.61
N ASP A 56 -4.97 3.90 8.87
CA ASP A 56 -6.14 3.98 9.74
C ASP A 56 -7.05 5.15 9.32
N GLY A 57 -8.36 4.86 9.30
CA GLY A 57 -9.41 5.81 8.91
C GLY A 57 -9.36 6.24 7.43
N VAL A 58 -8.64 5.51 6.58
CA VAL A 58 -8.65 5.76 5.13
C VAL A 58 -9.78 5.00 4.44
N ILE A 59 -10.26 5.55 3.33
CA ILE A 59 -11.36 4.97 2.55
C ILE A 59 -10.91 4.48 1.17
N PHE A 60 -11.70 3.57 0.60
CA PHE A 60 -11.68 3.28 -0.83
C PHE A 60 -12.44 4.38 -1.59
N HIS A 61 -11.72 5.43 -1.97
CA HIS A 61 -12.29 6.62 -2.61
C HIS A 61 -12.59 6.45 -4.10
N ARG A 62 -12.10 5.37 -4.72
CA ARG A 62 -12.33 5.09 -6.14
C ARG A 62 -12.64 3.61 -6.36
N VAL A 63 -13.75 3.35 -7.03
CA VAL A 63 -14.27 2.01 -7.34
C VAL A 63 -14.64 1.98 -8.81
N ILE A 64 -14.02 1.10 -9.59
CA ILE A 64 -14.32 0.89 -11.01
C ILE A 64 -14.74 -0.57 -11.21
N PRO A 65 -16.02 -0.85 -11.49
CA PRO A 65 -16.51 -2.20 -11.72
C PRO A 65 -15.71 -2.95 -12.78
N GLY A 66 -15.33 -4.20 -12.48
CA GLY A 66 -14.55 -5.05 -13.39
C GLY A 66 -13.08 -4.69 -13.51
N PHE A 67 -12.59 -3.67 -12.80
CA PHE A 67 -11.20 -3.25 -12.86
C PHE A 67 -10.52 -3.25 -11.49
N MET A 68 -10.81 -2.25 -10.64
CA MET A 68 -10.10 -2.09 -9.36
C MET A 68 -10.87 -1.24 -8.35
N ILE A 69 -10.44 -1.35 -7.10
CA ILE A 69 -10.72 -0.39 -6.02
C ILE A 69 -9.40 0.24 -5.58
N GLN A 70 -9.42 1.52 -5.24
CA GLN A 70 -8.22 2.28 -4.85
C GLN A 70 -8.49 3.01 -3.52
N GLY A 71 -7.55 2.87 -2.59
CA GLY A 71 -7.60 3.43 -1.25
C GLY A 71 -6.27 4.04 -0.79
N GLY A 72 -6.09 4.17 0.52
CA GLY A 72 -4.81 4.55 1.14
C GLY A 72 -4.41 6.03 1.05
N GLY A 73 -5.15 6.86 0.32
CA GLY A 73 -4.80 8.27 0.10
C GLY A 73 -5.79 9.30 0.64
N PHE A 74 -6.97 8.88 1.09
CA PHE A 74 -8.07 9.79 1.48
C PHE A 74 -8.71 9.32 2.78
N GLY A 75 -9.00 10.27 3.67
CA GLY A 75 -9.80 10.03 4.87
C GLY A 75 -11.31 10.01 4.56
N GLU A 76 -12.12 9.74 5.58
CA GLU A 76 -13.58 9.74 5.49
C GLU A 76 -14.17 11.08 5.04
N ASP A 77 -13.47 12.19 5.32
CA ASP A 77 -13.84 13.53 4.89
C ASP A 77 -13.47 13.84 3.44
N LEU A 78 -13.06 12.82 2.67
CA LEU A 78 -12.58 12.92 1.30
C LEU A 78 -11.39 13.89 1.13
N LYS A 79 -10.70 14.23 2.22
CA LYS A 79 -9.45 14.98 2.13
C LYS A 79 -8.29 14.03 1.91
N ARG A 80 -7.42 14.42 1.00
CA ARG A 80 -6.19 13.69 0.71
C ARG A 80 -5.27 13.74 1.93
N LYS A 81 -4.79 12.58 2.39
CA LYS A 81 -3.74 12.53 3.42
C LYS A 81 -2.44 13.05 2.83
N PRO A 82 -1.65 13.84 3.58
CA PRO A 82 -0.33 14.25 3.15
C PRO A 82 0.52 13.03 2.77
N THR A 83 1.21 13.10 1.64
CA THR A 83 2.05 12.00 1.13
C THR A 83 3.52 12.26 1.39
N ASN A 84 4.29 11.18 1.51
CA ASN A 84 5.75 11.24 1.48
C ASN A 84 6.26 11.33 0.03
N PRO A 85 7.56 11.61 -0.18
CA PRO A 85 8.17 11.49 -1.50
C PRO A 85 7.96 10.09 -2.12
N PRO A 86 7.97 9.99 -3.46
CA PRO A 86 7.84 8.70 -4.14
C PRO A 86 9.03 7.78 -3.84
N ILE A 87 8.76 6.48 -3.86
CA ILE A 87 9.79 5.43 -3.82
C ILE A 87 10.16 4.99 -5.24
N GLN A 88 11.27 4.26 -5.38
CA GLN A 88 11.65 3.65 -6.65
C GLN A 88 10.54 2.71 -7.17
N ASN A 89 10.29 2.76 -8.48
CA ASN A 89 9.31 1.91 -9.13
C ASN A 89 9.89 0.50 -9.39
N GLU A 90 9.11 -0.53 -9.05
CA GLU A 90 9.46 -1.96 -9.22
C GLU A 90 8.49 -2.67 -10.19
N SER A 91 7.72 -1.91 -10.98
CA SER A 91 6.67 -2.46 -11.85
C SER A 91 7.19 -3.25 -13.07
N ASP A 92 8.49 -3.23 -13.34
CA ASP A 92 9.15 -3.95 -14.44
C ASP A 92 9.55 -5.39 -14.08
N ASN A 93 9.13 -5.88 -12.90
CA ASN A 93 9.37 -7.24 -12.42
C ASN A 93 8.56 -8.36 -13.11
N GLY A 94 7.73 -8.02 -14.11
CA GLY A 94 6.96 -8.99 -14.90
C GLY A 94 5.65 -9.46 -14.27
N LEU A 95 5.31 -9.00 -13.05
CA LEU A 95 4.02 -9.29 -12.42
C LEU A 95 2.87 -8.59 -13.16
N LYS A 96 1.69 -9.23 -13.14
CA LYS A 96 0.47 -8.74 -13.80
C LYS A 96 -0.57 -8.31 -12.77
N ASN A 97 -1.29 -7.24 -13.09
CA ASN A 97 -2.46 -6.81 -12.30
C ASN A 97 -3.65 -7.73 -12.63
N LEU A 98 -3.79 -8.81 -11.87
CA LEU A 98 -4.91 -9.76 -11.98
C LEU A 98 -5.94 -9.46 -10.89
N ARG A 99 -7.14 -10.04 -11.02
CA ARG A 99 -8.14 -9.93 -9.94
C ARG A 99 -7.56 -10.53 -8.65
N GLY A 100 -7.62 -9.76 -7.56
CA GLY A 100 -7.11 -10.18 -6.25
C GLY A 100 -5.66 -9.80 -5.97
N THR A 101 -4.96 -9.16 -6.90
CA THR A 101 -3.61 -8.62 -6.64
C THR A 101 -3.67 -7.23 -6.02
N LEU A 102 -2.77 -6.94 -5.10
CA LEU A 102 -2.51 -5.59 -4.59
C LEU A 102 -1.34 -4.97 -5.35
N SER A 103 -1.51 -3.74 -5.83
CA SER A 103 -0.48 -2.99 -6.57
C SER A 103 -0.45 -1.53 -6.14
N MET A 104 0.70 -0.86 -6.30
CA MET A 104 0.87 0.54 -5.92
C MET A 104 0.33 1.48 -6.99
N ALA A 105 -0.53 2.41 -6.58
CA ALA A 105 -1.04 3.46 -7.46
C ALA A 105 0.07 4.48 -7.78
N ARG A 106 0.11 4.96 -9.04
CA ARG A 106 1.01 6.01 -9.50
C ARG A 106 0.29 7.05 -10.34
N THR A 107 0.80 8.28 -10.34
CA THR A 107 0.46 9.32 -11.31
C THR A 107 1.49 9.31 -12.43
N ASN A 108 1.06 9.57 -13.67
CA ASN A 108 1.94 9.70 -14.82
C ASN A 108 2.69 11.04 -14.81
#